data_AF-A0A8B6HCI5-F1
#
_entry.id   AF-A0A8B6HCI5-F1
#
_cell.length_a   1.000
_cell.length_b   1.000
_cell.length_c   1.000
_cell.angle_alpha   90.00
_cell.angle_beta   90.00
_cell.angle_gamma   90.00
#
_symmetry.space_group_name_H-M   'P 1'
#
loop_
_entity.id
_entity.type
_entity.pdbx_description
1 polymer ?
#
loop_
_entity_poly.entity_id
_entity_poly.type
_entity_poly.pdbx_seq_one_letter_code
_entity_poly.pdbx_strand_id
1 'polypeptide(L)'
;MQRYSASQTTQGYNLKALSVKEFLRFDANHDGTITLSEWETVLRGDDDDGDGIITCDEYVRHSSSPHNIALGVLNQFNGGDCKLTHDEGLVPYHHMDGNGDGILQEIEFINFYIQVLKNLGLTDHGHTTKST
;
A
#
# COMPACT_ATOMS: atom_id res chain seq x y z
N MET A 1 -19.25 -1.90 16.25
CA MET A 1 -17.90 -1.32 16.16
C MET A 1 -16.94 -2.29 16.83
N GLN A 2 -16.39 -3.23 16.07
CA GLN A 2 -15.43 -4.20 16.60
C GLN A 2 -14.08 -3.50 16.75
N ARG A 3 -13.64 -3.33 17.99
CA ARG A 3 -12.27 -2.92 18.29
C ARG A 3 -11.38 -4.09 17.91
N TYR A 4 -10.43 -3.88 17.01
CA TYR A 4 -9.43 -4.88 16.67
C TYR A 4 -8.61 -5.22 17.92
N SER A 5 -8.97 -6.32 18.59
CA SER A 5 -8.15 -6.94 19.64
C SER A 5 -7.12 -7.82 18.96
N ALA A 6 -5.97 -7.24 18.62
CA ALA A 6 -4.82 -8.00 18.17
C ALA A 6 -4.23 -8.78 19.35
N SER A 7 -4.60 -10.06 19.47
CA SER A 7 -3.82 -11.03 20.22
C SER A 7 -2.43 -11.10 19.59
N GLN A 8 -1.43 -10.70 20.38
CA GLN A 8 -0.01 -10.68 20.03
C GLN A 8 0.48 -12.08 19.67
N THR A 9 0.57 -12.39 18.38
CA THR A 9 1.47 -13.41 17.84
C THR A 9 2.56 -12.69 17.05
N THR A 10 3.80 -12.84 17.49
CA THR A 10 5.00 -12.13 17.04
C THR A 10 5.41 -12.56 15.61
N GLN A 11 4.61 -12.24 14.60
CA GLN A 11 5.07 -12.29 13.22
C GLN A 11 5.83 -10.99 12.95
N GLY A 12 7.15 -11.05 13.09
CA GLY A 12 7.99 -9.90 12.81
C GLY A 12 7.94 -9.56 11.32
N TYR A 13 7.31 -8.44 10.95
CA TYR A 13 7.31 -7.96 9.57
C TYR A 13 8.58 -7.18 9.28
N ASN A 14 9.18 -7.45 8.11
CA ASN A 14 10.16 -6.56 7.50
C ASN A 14 9.38 -5.52 6.69
N LEU A 15 9.24 -4.31 7.22
CA LEU A 15 8.39 -3.28 6.62
C LEU A 15 8.91 -2.87 5.24
N LYS A 16 10.24 -2.84 5.06
CA LYS A 16 10.84 -2.56 3.76
C LYS A 16 10.46 -3.63 2.75
N ALA A 17 10.54 -4.91 3.11
CA ALA A 17 10.18 -6.01 2.21
C ALA A 17 8.70 -6.00 1.83
N LEU A 18 7.79 -5.63 2.75
CA LEU A 18 6.38 -5.42 2.42
C LEU A 18 6.20 -4.25 1.43
N SER A 19 6.89 -3.13 1.68
CA SER A 19 6.82 -1.93 0.85
C SER A 19 7.37 -2.19 -0.56
N VAL A 20 8.48 -2.91 -0.68
CA VAL A 20 9.07 -3.30 -1.98
C VAL A 20 8.13 -4.20 -2.77
N LYS A 21 7.46 -5.15 -2.12
CA LYS A 21 6.49 -6.02 -2.80
C LYS A 21 5.32 -5.23 -3.36
N GLU A 22 4.81 -4.27 -2.60
CA GLU A 22 3.73 -3.41 -3.07
C GLU A 22 4.22 -2.47 -4.18
N PHE A 23 5.43 -1.93 -4.09
CA PHE A 23 6.05 -1.15 -5.16
C PHE A 23 6.11 -1.93 -6.48
N LEU A 24 6.62 -3.16 -6.45
CA LEU A 24 6.75 -4.02 -7.63
C LEU A 24 5.41 -4.42 -8.27
N ARG A 25 4.31 -4.35 -7.51
CA ARG A 25 2.96 -4.55 -8.06
C ARG A 25 2.53 -3.37 -8.94
N PHE A 26 2.97 -2.16 -8.59
CA PHE A 26 2.68 -0.94 -9.35
C PHE A 26 3.70 -0.66 -10.45
N ASP A 27 4.98 -1.00 -10.26
CA ASP A 27 6.05 -0.90 -11.27
C ASP A 27 5.91 -2.03 -12.31
N ALA A 28 4.93 -1.89 -13.20
CA ALA A 28 4.52 -2.92 -14.14
C ALA A 28 5.58 -3.20 -15.23
N ASN A 29 6.35 -2.19 -15.61
CA ASN A 29 7.39 -2.32 -16.64
C ASN A 29 8.78 -2.67 -16.05
N HIS A 30 8.93 -2.62 -14.72
CA HIS A 30 10.15 -2.89 -13.97
C HIS A 30 11.31 -1.94 -14.29
N ASP A 31 11.00 -0.66 -14.54
CA ASP A 31 12.00 0.39 -14.78
C ASP A 31 12.50 1.07 -13.50
N GLY A 32 11.93 0.69 -12.35
CA GLY A 32 12.30 1.23 -11.04
C GLY A 32 11.57 2.54 -10.69
N THR A 33 10.57 2.92 -11.48
CA THR A 33 9.68 4.04 -11.22
C THR A 33 8.23 3.66 -11.48
N ILE A 34 7.29 4.44 -10.93
CA ILE A 34 5.86 4.26 -11.20
C ILE A 34 5.35 5.54 -11.84
N THR A 35 4.95 5.43 -13.09
CA THR A 35 4.23 6.49 -13.80
C THR A 35 2.75 6.51 -13.40
N LEU A 36 2.07 7.65 -13.62
CA LEU A 36 0.62 7.75 -13.44
C LEU A 36 -0.12 6.67 -14.25
N SER A 37 0.34 6.37 -15.47
CA SER A 37 -0.30 5.36 -16.32
C SER A 37 -0.20 3.96 -15.73
N GLU A 38 0.91 3.62 -15.09
CA GLU A 38 1.08 2.31 -14.42
C GLU A 38 0.21 2.24 -13.17
N TRP A 39 0.19 3.33 -12.40
CA TRP A 39 -0.69 3.45 -11.23
C TRP A 39 -2.16 3.22 -11.59
N GLU A 40 -2.67 3.95 -12.58
CA GLU A 40 -4.05 3.81 -13.04
C GLU A 40 -4.33 2.41 -13.63
N THR A 41 -3.34 1.78 -14.26
CA THR A 41 -3.50 0.44 -14.82
C THR A 41 -3.71 -0.59 -13.71
N VAL A 42 -3.01 -0.44 -12.58
CA VAL A 42 -3.27 -1.27 -11.40
C VAL A 42 -4.65 -1.00 -10.82
N LEU A 43 -5.06 0.26 -10.66
CA LEU A 43 -6.42 0.58 -10.16
C LEU A 43 -7.52 -0.03 -11.04
N ARG A 44 -7.39 0.07 -12.37
CA ARG A 44 -8.31 -0.58 -13.31
C ARG A 44 -8.25 -2.10 -13.27
N GLY A 45 -7.10 -2.68 -12.91
CA GLY A 45 -6.94 -4.12 -12.74
C GLY A 45 -7.53 -4.65 -11.43
N ASP A 46 -7.66 -3.80 -10.43
CA ASP A 46 -8.29 -4.14 -9.14
C ASP A 46 -9.82 -4.10 -9.20
N ASP A 47 -10.39 -3.26 -10.06
CA ASP A 47 -11.83 -3.15 -10.33
C ASP A 47 -12.32 -4.35 -11.15
N ASP A 48 -12.57 -5.48 -10.48
CA ASP A 48 -12.85 -6.77 -11.10
C ASP A 48 -14.19 -6.79 -11.87
N ASP A 49 -15.20 -6.08 -11.35
CA ASP A 49 -16.52 -6.00 -11.97
C ASP A 49 -16.71 -4.80 -12.91
N GLY A 50 -15.77 -3.85 -12.89
CA GLY A 50 -15.71 -2.72 -13.82
C GLY A 50 -16.76 -1.65 -13.53
N ASP A 51 -17.23 -1.55 -12.29
CA ASP A 51 -18.24 -0.57 -11.88
C ASP A 51 -17.64 0.82 -11.54
N GLY A 52 -16.31 0.93 -11.54
CA GLY A 52 -15.57 2.15 -11.24
C GLY A 52 -15.29 2.36 -9.75
N ILE A 53 -15.59 1.39 -8.90
CA ILE A 53 -15.38 1.41 -7.45
C ILE A 53 -14.63 0.15 -7.03
N ILE A 54 -13.39 0.30 -6.58
CA ILE A 54 -12.64 -0.83 -6.01
C ILE A 54 -13.15 -1.05 -4.58
N THR A 55 -13.77 -2.20 -4.34
CA THR A 55 -14.23 -2.63 -3.02
C THR A 55 -13.08 -3.14 -2.14
N CYS A 56 -13.32 -3.26 -0.84
CA CYS A 56 -12.37 -3.90 0.08
C CYS A 56 -11.95 -5.32 -0.38
N ASP A 57 -12.90 -6.11 -0.89
CA ASP A 57 -12.61 -7.49 -1.31
C ASP A 57 -11.75 -7.54 -2.58
N GLU A 58 -12.00 -6.64 -3.52
CA GLU A 58 -11.21 -6.45 -4.74
C GLU A 58 -9.79 -5.98 -4.43
N TYR A 59 -9.65 -4.90 -3.66
CA TYR A 59 -8.34 -4.37 -3.28
C TYR A 59 -7.47 -5.43 -2.58
N VAL A 60 -8.06 -6.17 -1.62
CA VAL A 60 -7.32 -7.17 -0.86
C VAL A 60 -6.97 -8.40 -1.70
N ARG A 61 -7.80 -8.76 -2.69
CA ARG A 61 -7.54 -9.86 -3.62
C ARG A 61 -6.26 -9.63 -4.43
N HIS A 62 -6.02 -8.38 -4.82
CA HIS A 62 -4.91 -8.00 -5.67
C HIS A 62 -3.69 -7.43 -4.93
N SER A 63 -3.83 -7.05 -3.65
CA SER A 63 -2.71 -6.55 -2.84
C SER A 63 -1.62 -7.61 -2.64
N SER A 64 -0.35 -7.16 -2.65
CA SER A 64 0.79 -8.00 -2.29
C SER A 64 1.03 -8.09 -0.79
N SER A 65 0.27 -7.33 0.00
CA SER A 65 0.32 -7.31 1.46
C SER A 65 -0.65 -8.35 2.08
N PRO A 66 -0.37 -8.88 3.28
CA PRO A 66 -1.34 -9.68 4.03
C PRO A 66 -2.69 -8.96 4.16
N HIS A 67 -3.80 -9.71 4.12
CA HIS A 67 -5.17 -9.21 4.12
C HIS A 67 -5.43 -8.09 5.14
N ASN A 68 -5.01 -8.29 6.40
CA ASN A 68 -5.22 -7.31 7.47
C ASN A 68 -4.39 -6.03 7.30
N ILE A 69 -3.24 -6.13 6.63
CA ILE A 69 -2.40 -4.97 6.30
C ILE A 69 -3.01 -4.21 5.13
N ALA A 70 -3.42 -4.91 4.07
CA ALA A 70 -4.07 -4.32 2.89
C ALA A 70 -5.33 -3.52 3.29
N LEU A 71 -6.22 -4.11 4.10
CA LEU A 71 -7.38 -3.39 4.64
C LEU A 71 -6.99 -2.18 5.50
N GLY A 72 -5.96 -2.33 6.33
CA GLY A 72 -5.47 -1.23 7.17
C GLY A 72 -4.96 -0.06 6.33
N VAL A 73 -4.20 -0.34 5.28
CA VAL A 73 -3.69 0.65 4.31
C VAL A 73 -4.86 1.34 3.62
N LEU A 74 -5.79 0.58 3.02
CA LEU A 74 -6.96 1.12 2.32
C LEU A 74 -7.78 2.08 3.20
N ASN A 75 -8.05 1.68 4.45
CA ASN A 75 -8.82 2.48 5.41
C ASN A 75 -8.19 3.83 5.77
N GLN A 76 -6.89 4.03 5.54
CA GLN A 76 -6.25 5.34 5.74
C GLN A 76 -6.60 6.34 4.63
N PHE A 77 -7.00 5.86 3.45
CA PHE A 77 -7.16 6.70 2.25
C PHE A 77 -8.62 6.90 1.82
N ASN A 78 -9.52 5.98 2.17
CA ASN A 78 -10.94 6.06 1.80
C ASN A 78 -11.89 6.36 2.97
N GLY A 79 -11.36 6.80 4.13
CA GLY A 79 -12.18 7.07 5.30
C GLY A 79 -12.88 5.83 5.91
N GLY A 80 -12.50 4.63 5.47
CA GLY A 80 -12.97 3.35 6.03
C GLY A 80 -14.36 2.91 5.55
N ASP A 81 -14.83 3.41 4.41
CA ASP A 81 -16.14 3.05 3.84
C ASP A 81 -16.10 1.81 2.92
N CYS A 82 -14.90 1.22 2.74
CA CYS A 82 -14.65 0.07 1.87
C CYS A 82 -14.93 0.31 0.37
N LYS A 83 -14.84 1.57 -0.07
CA LYS A 83 -14.96 1.95 -1.46
C LYS A 83 -13.76 2.81 -1.83
N LEU A 84 -13.16 2.55 -2.97
CA LEU A 84 -12.10 3.39 -3.50
C LEU A 84 -12.50 3.77 -4.92
N THR A 85 -13.01 4.99 -5.07
CA THR A 85 -13.23 5.57 -6.40
C THR A 85 -11.89 5.80 -7.09
N HIS A 86 -11.90 5.91 -8.41
CA HIS A 86 -10.67 6.19 -9.16
C HIS A 86 -9.96 7.47 -8.68
N ASP A 87 -10.72 8.54 -8.43
CA ASP A 87 -10.18 9.82 -7.93
C ASP A 87 -9.54 9.67 -6.55
N GLU A 88 -10.16 8.91 -5.64
CA GLU A 88 -9.58 8.60 -4.32
C GLU A 88 -8.33 7.72 -4.45
N GLY A 89 -8.33 6.78 -5.39
CA GLY A 89 -7.18 5.92 -5.71
C GLY A 89 -5.95 6.68 -6.21
N LEU A 90 -6.12 7.89 -6.76
CA LEU A 90 -5.03 8.77 -7.20
C LEU A 90 -4.45 9.64 -6.08
N VAL A 91 -5.17 9.82 -4.96
CA VAL A 91 -4.71 10.66 -3.85
C VAL A 91 -3.35 10.20 -3.28
N PRO A 92 -3.10 8.90 -3.03
CA PRO A 92 -1.80 8.44 -2.55
C PRO A 92 -0.67 8.71 -3.55
N TYR A 93 -0.93 8.54 -4.86
CA TYR A 93 0.07 8.81 -5.90
C TYR A 93 0.52 10.28 -5.85
N HIS A 94 -0.43 11.22 -5.87
CA HIS A 94 -0.12 12.65 -5.80
C HIS A 94 0.51 13.08 -4.48
N HIS A 95 0.22 12.37 -3.39
CA HIS A 95 0.86 12.63 -2.11
C HIS A 95 2.33 12.16 -2.08
N MET A 96 2.64 11.07 -2.79
CA MET A 96 3.99 10.50 -2.81
C MET A 96 4.90 11.15 -3.86
N ASP A 97 4.36 11.61 -4.99
CA ASP A 97 5.05 12.41 -6.01
C ASP A 97 5.32 13.84 -5.49
N GLY A 98 6.23 13.92 -4.50
CA GLY A 98 6.45 15.13 -3.72
C GLY A 98 7.19 16.23 -4.48
N ASN A 99 7.89 15.89 -5.57
CA ASN A 99 8.53 16.86 -6.46
C ASN A 99 7.64 17.26 -7.65
N GLY A 100 6.54 16.53 -7.88
CA GLY A 100 5.54 16.83 -8.89
C GLY A 100 6.04 16.62 -10.32
N ASP A 101 7.00 15.72 -10.53
CA ASP A 101 7.54 15.42 -11.86
C ASP A 101 6.73 14.34 -12.60
N GLY A 102 5.69 13.79 -11.95
CA GLY A 102 4.84 12.75 -12.52
C GLY A 102 5.48 11.37 -12.52
N ILE A 103 6.53 11.17 -11.72
CA ILE A 103 7.24 9.90 -11.57
C ILE A 103 7.41 9.60 -10.08
N LEU A 104 6.86 8.47 -9.65
CA LEU A 104 7.05 8.02 -8.29
C LEU A 104 8.25 7.06 -8.20
N GLN A 105 9.32 7.49 -7.55
CA GLN A 105 10.52 6.68 -7.37
C GLN A 105 10.31 5.60 -6.29
N GLU A 106 11.06 4.49 -6.39
CA GLU A 106 11.05 3.43 -5.36
C GLU A 106 11.25 3.99 -3.94
N ILE A 107 12.17 4.95 -3.76
CA ILE A 107 12.45 5.52 -2.45
C ILE A 107 11.30 6.36 -1.89
N GLU A 108 10.57 7.07 -2.76
CA GLU A 108 9.39 7.88 -2.38
C GLU A 108 8.27 6.96 -1.93
N PHE A 109 7.99 5.92 -2.73
CA PHE A 109 6.99 4.89 -2.41
C PHE A 109 7.32 4.19 -1.09
N ILE A 110 8.55 3.66 -0.95
CA ILE A 110 8.94 2.88 0.24
C ILE A 110 8.88 3.74 1.50
N ASN A 111 9.37 4.98 1.45
CA ASN A 111 9.37 5.86 2.61
C ASN A 111 7.94 6.16 3.07
N PHE A 112 7.05 6.47 2.13
CA PHE A 112 5.65 6.71 2.45
C PHE A 112 4.97 5.45 3.00
N TYR A 113 5.09 4.32 2.31
CA TYR A 113 4.41 3.08 2.70
C TYR A 113 4.88 2.58 4.06
N ILE A 114 6.17 2.71 4.41
CA ILE A 114 6.67 2.42 5.76
C ILE A 114 5.96 3.27 6.83
N GLN A 115 5.69 4.55 6.56
CA GLN A 115 4.96 5.39 7.52
C GLN A 115 3.51 4.95 7.67
N VAL A 116 2.85 4.59 6.58
CA VAL A 116 1.49 4.02 6.60
C VAL A 116 1.46 2.76 7.46
N LEU A 117 2.41 1.84 7.27
CA LEU A 117 2.51 0.60 8.05
C LEU A 117 2.75 0.89 9.55
N LYS A 118 3.62 1.86 9.87
CA LYS A 118 3.84 2.29 11.26
C LYS A 118 2.59 2.89 11.90
N ASN A 119 1.81 3.66 11.14
CA ASN A 119 0.52 4.21 11.61
C ASN A 119 -0.51 3.11 11.92
N LEU A 120 -0.37 1.93 11.31
CA LEU A 120 -1.14 0.72 11.66
C LEU A 120 -0.62 0.00 12.91
N GLY A 121 0.42 0.52 13.57
CA GLY A 121 1.04 -0.09 14.73
C GLY A 121 2.01 -1.22 14.41
N LEU A 122 2.39 -1.40 13.13
CA LEU A 122 3.41 -2.38 12.74
C LEU A 122 4.80 -1.84 13.08
N THR A 123 5.60 -2.66 13.75
CA THR A 123 7.01 -2.36 14.03
C THR A 123 7.91 -3.15 13.11
N ASP A 124 9.03 -2.54 12.72
CA ASP A 124 10.06 -3.25 11.95
C ASP A 124 10.81 -4.21 12.86
N HIS A 125 10.81 -5.50 12.52
CA HIS A 125 11.53 -6.53 13.27
C HIS A 125 12.85 -6.93 12.58
N GLY A 126 13.35 -6.08 11.68
CA GLY A 126 14.46 -6.35 10.78
C GLY A 126 15.84 -5.90 11.22
N HIS A 127 16.15 -5.77 12.53
CA HIS A 127 17.54 -5.60 12.98
C HIS A 127 17.79 -6.22 14.37
N THR A 128 18.22 -7.49 14.39
CA THR A 128 19.16 -7.92 15.43
C THR A 128 20.55 -7.45 15.00
N THR A 129 20.88 -6.18 15.27
CA THR A 129 22.30 -5.84 15.38
C THR A 129 22.82 -6.64 16.57
N LYS A 130 23.58 -7.71 16.30
CA LYS A 130 24.50 -8.23 17.31
C LYS A 130 25.50 -7.11 17.60
N SER A 131 25.21 -6.34 18.64
CA SER A 131 26.27 -5.72 19.43
C SER A 131 27.04 -6.87 20.06
N THR A 132 28.28 -7.07 19.64
CA THR A 132 29.52 -7.25 20.44
C THR A 132 30.61 -7.77 19.50
#